data_AF-A0A0R2KIU6-F1
#
_entry.id   AF-A0A0R2KIU6-F1
#
_cell.length_a   1.000
_cell.length_b   1.000
_cell.length_c   1.000
_cell.angle_alpha   90.00
_cell.angle_beta   90.00
_cell.angle_gamma   90.00
#
_symmetry.space_group_name_H-M   'P 1'
#
loop_
_entity.id
_entity.type
_entity.pdbx_description
1 polymer ?
#
loop_
_entity_poly.entity_id
_entity_poly.type
_entity_poly.pdbx_seq_one_letter_code
_entity_poly.pdbx_strand_id
1 'polypeptide(L)'
;MEVKAVAEELTQAQEAEIIEEIEAITNAEMEKIVPQEAEAAKKVETAEEKERRIQAREAEIEAAIRDLGYYLADITKLMGIETSINVMPERYMVYYDFDTKTEGLLIGKHGRTINSLQILAQDYLDKRLHRRMRVMLNVANYRERREETLTRLAKKVARDAVAKGEPQALEAMPSFERKAIHSALVNNKYVKTYSKGRDPHRHIVIEPVKKR
;
A
#
# COMPACT_ATOMS: atom_id res chain seq x y z
N MET A 1 -26.39 25.42 90.27
CA MET A 1 -25.03 24.95 89.93
C MET A 1 -25.09 24.28 88.55
N GLU A 2 -25.67 24.98 87.57
CA GLU A 2 -26.22 24.41 86.32
C GLU A 2 -25.68 25.09 85.06
N VAL A 3 -24.43 25.61 85.08
CA VAL A 3 -23.89 26.37 83.93
C VAL A 3 -22.57 25.80 83.39
N LYS A 4 -22.07 24.67 83.92
CA LYS A 4 -20.88 23.99 83.38
C LYS A 4 -21.16 22.66 82.66
N ALA A 5 -22.33 22.06 82.84
CA ALA A 5 -22.70 20.81 82.16
C ALA A 5 -23.30 21.03 80.75
N VAL A 6 -23.78 22.23 80.43
CA VAL A 6 -24.40 22.52 79.11
C VAL A 6 -23.37 22.92 78.05
N ALA A 7 -22.15 23.34 78.45
CA ALA A 7 -21.12 23.80 77.52
C ALA A 7 -20.21 22.70 76.97
N GLU A 8 -20.24 21.48 77.54
CA GLU A 8 -19.38 20.36 77.14
C GLU A 8 -20.09 19.42 76.12
N GLU A 9 -21.43 19.37 76.14
CA GLU A 9 -22.24 18.65 75.13
C GLU A 9 -22.39 19.42 73.81
N LEU A 10 -22.36 20.76 73.82
CA LEU A 10 -22.48 21.58 72.61
C LEU A 10 -21.21 21.56 71.73
N THR A 11 -20.04 21.27 72.31
CA THR A 11 -18.76 21.18 71.59
C THR A 11 -18.51 19.82 70.94
N GLN A 12 -19.02 18.72 71.51
CA GLN A 12 -18.87 17.37 70.91
C GLN A 12 -19.79 17.16 69.70
N ALA A 13 -20.97 17.80 69.67
CA ALA A 13 -21.88 17.72 68.52
C ALA A 13 -21.36 18.51 67.31
N GLN A 14 -20.71 19.67 67.54
CA GLN A 14 -20.11 20.47 66.47
C GLN A 14 -18.80 19.88 65.92
N GLU A 15 -18.01 19.19 66.75
CA GLU A 15 -16.83 18.46 66.27
C GLU A 15 -17.19 17.21 65.43
N ALA A 16 -18.30 16.53 65.74
CA ALA A 16 -18.77 15.37 64.97
C ALA A 16 -19.31 15.75 63.58
N GLU A 17 -20.05 16.85 63.45
CA GLU A 17 -20.55 17.35 62.16
C GLU A 17 -19.40 17.82 61.24
N ILE A 18 -18.35 18.43 61.81
CA ILE A 18 -17.17 18.88 61.04
C ILE A 18 -16.31 17.69 60.57
N ILE A 19 -16.26 16.58 61.33
CA ILE A 19 -15.54 15.37 60.91
C ILE A 19 -16.28 14.64 59.79
N GLU A 20 -17.63 14.55 59.82
CA GLU A 20 -18.42 13.98 58.73
C GLU A 20 -18.31 14.82 57.43
N GLU A 21 -18.26 16.15 57.53
CA GLU A 21 -18.06 17.02 56.36
C GLU A 21 -16.64 16.90 55.77
N ILE A 22 -15.60 16.73 56.61
CA ILE A 22 -14.22 16.53 56.14
C ILE A 22 -14.01 15.12 55.56
N GLU A 23 -14.64 14.08 56.12
CA GLU A 23 -14.64 12.72 55.55
C GLU A 23 -15.42 12.65 54.22
N ALA A 24 -16.51 13.41 54.08
CA ALA A 24 -17.25 13.51 52.82
C ALA A 24 -16.46 14.25 51.72
N ILE A 25 -15.72 15.31 52.06
CA ILE A 25 -14.88 16.07 51.11
C ILE A 25 -13.64 15.24 50.71
N THR A 26 -13.01 14.53 51.64
CA THR A 26 -11.86 13.65 51.34
C THR A 26 -12.26 12.40 50.54
N ASN A 27 -13.43 11.81 50.77
CA ASN A 27 -13.95 10.70 49.97
C ASN A 27 -14.38 11.12 48.55
N ALA A 28 -14.97 12.31 48.39
CA ALA A 28 -15.37 12.85 47.08
C ALA A 28 -14.17 13.27 46.20
N GLU A 29 -13.05 13.66 46.81
CA GLU A 29 -11.78 13.91 46.11
C GLU A 29 -11.01 12.61 45.81
N MET A 30 -11.04 11.62 46.70
CA MET A 30 -10.43 10.30 46.43
C MET A 30 -11.14 9.52 45.32
N GLU A 31 -12.47 9.60 45.17
CA GLU A 31 -13.19 8.98 44.03
C GLU A 31 -12.87 9.65 42.67
N LYS A 32 -12.39 10.90 42.66
CA LYS A 32 -11.93 11.56 41.42
C LYS A 32 -10.46 11.32 41.09
N ILE A 33 -9.67 10.79 42.03
CA ILE A 33 -8.24 10.45 41.82
C ILE A 33 -8.08 8.98 41.40
N VAL A 34 -9.09 8.13 41.63
CA VAL A 34 -9.08 6.71 41.18
C VAL A 34 -9.97 6.44 39.95
N PRO A 35 -9.76 7.15 38.82
CA PRO A 35 -10.06 6.56 37.52
C PRO A 35 -8.81 6.40 36.64
N GLN A 36 -7.62 6.19 37.21
CA GLN A 36 -6.42 5.83 36.44
C GLN A 36 -5.95 4.37 36.56
N GLU A 37 -6.61 3.53 37.37
CA GLU A 37 -6.30 2.09 37.43
C GLU A 37 -7.24 1.21 36.60
N ALA A 38 -8.32 1.76 36.01
CA ALA A 38 -9.27 0.99 35.18
C ALA A 38 -8.97 1.03 33.67
N GLU A 39 -8.09 1.94 33.18
CA GLU A 39 -7.72 2.02 31.76
C GLU A 39 -6.27 1.58 31.47
N ALA A 40 -5.52 1.20 32.50
CA ALA A 40 -4.18 0.63 32.41
C ALA A 40 -4.17 -0.91 32.26
N ALA A 41 -5.30 -1.53 31.92
CA ALA A 41 -5.37 -2.89 31.38
C ALA A 41 -4.84 -2.99 29.93
N LYS A 42 -4.08 -1.99 29.48
CA LYS A 42 -3.25 -2.09 28.28
C LYS A 42 -2.08 -2.99 28.64
N LYS A 43 -2.28 -4.31 28.48
CA LYS A 43 -1.27 -5.38 28.57
C LYS A 43 0.13 -4.81 28.36
N VAL A 44 0.90 -4.72 29.45
CA VAL A 44 2.35 -4.60 29.34
C VAL A 44 2.81 -5.93 28.79
N GLU A 45 2.88 -6.04 27.46
CA GLU A 45 3.52 -7.17 26.80
C GLU A 45 4.95 -7.23 27.31
N THR A 46 5.31 -8.35 27.94
CA THR A 46 6.70 -8.60 28.32
C THR A 46 7.56 -8.57 27.05
N ALA A 47 8.81 -8.15 27.19
CA ALA A 47 9.74 -8.06 26.05
C ALA A 47 9.80 -9.39 25.28
N GLU A 48 9.73 -10.52 25.98
CA GLU A 48 9.64 -11.86 25.41
C GLU A 48 8.35 -12.13 24.61
N GLU A 49 7.19 -11.65 25.08
CA GLU A 49 5.91 -11.82 24.37
C GLU A 49 5.87 -10.95 23.11
N LYS A 50 6.46 -9.76 23.17
CA LYS A 50 6.63 -8.87 22.02
C LYS A 50 7.60 -9.44 20.98
N GLU A 51 8.73 -10.00 21.41
CA GLU A 51 9.70 -10.68 20.54
C GLU A 51 9.10 -11.91 19.88
N ARG A 52 8.40 -12.77 20.63
CA ARG A 52 7.68 -13.94 20.08
C ARG A 52 6.64 -13.54 19.05
N ARG A 53 5.90 -12.44 19.29
CA ARG A 53 4.90 -11.94 18.33
C ARG A 53 5.54 -11.38 17.05
N ILE A 54 6.71 -10.74 17.16
CA ILE A 54 7.45 -10.24 16.00
C ILE A 54 7.94 -11.43 15.17
N GLN A 55 8.56 -12.43 15.80
CA GLN A 55 9.06 -13.64 15.14
C GLN A 55 7.93 -14.43 14.46
N ALA A 56 6.79 -14.60 15.13
CA ALA A 56 5.62 -15.28 14.56
C ALA A 56 5.10 -14.56 13.31
N ARG A 57 5.09 -13.22 13.33
CA ARG A 57 4.64 -12.41 12.19
C ARG A 57 5.62 -12.40 11.04
N GLU A 58 6.93 -12.45 11.32
CA GLU A 58 7.96 -12.59 10.29
C GLU A 58 7.88 -13.96 9.61
N ALA A 59 7.67 -15.03 10.38
CA ALA A 59 7.47 -16.38 9.85
C ALA A 59 6.20 -16.48 8.99
N GLU A 60 5.10 -15.84 9.41
CA GLU A 60 3.86 -15.76 8.61
C GLU A 60 4.09 -15.07 7.26
N ILE A 61 4.85 -13.97 7.26
CA ILE A 61 5.20 -13.25 6.02
C ILE A 61 6.05 -14.12 5.10
N GLU A 62 7.07 -14.79 5.63
CA GLU A 62 7.94 -15.66 4.84
C GLU A 62 7.15 -16.82 4.22
N ALA A 63 6.25 -17.45 5.00
CA ALA A 63 5.36 -18.50 4.52
C ALA A 63 4.46 -18.00 3.39
N ALA A 64 3.84 -16.82 3.54
CA ALA A 64 2.98 -16.25 2.51
C ALA A 64 3.74 -15.93 1.20
N ILE A 65 4.97 -15.42 1.30
CA ILE A 65 5.84 -15.15 0.15
C ILE A 65 6.18 -16.44 -0.60
N ARG A 66 6.49 -17.51 0.15
CA ARG A 66 6.79 -18.82 -0.40
C ARG A 66 5.57 -19.44 -1.09
N ASP A 67 4.42 -19.38 -0.43
CA ASP A 67 3.14 -19.87 -0.98
C ASP A 67 2.75 -19.14 -2.26
N LEU A 68 2.99 -17.82 -2.34
CA LEU A 68 2.78 -17.06 -3.57
C LEU A 68 3.73 -17.54 -4.69
N GLY A 69 4.97 -17.88 -4.36
CA GLY A 69 5.92 -18.44 -5.32
C GLY A 69 5.41 -19.75 -5.95
N TYR A 70 4.89 -20.66 -5.12
CA TYR A 70 4.28 -21.90 -5.60
C TYR A 70 3.04 -21.66 -6.45
N TYR A 71 2.16 -20.75 -6.00
CA TYR A 71 0.98 -20.36 -6.76
C TYR A 71 1.32 -19.81 -8.16
N LEU A 72 2.34 -18.96 -8.25
CA LEU A 72 2.81 -18.43 -9.52
C LEU A 72 3.41 -19.51 -10.42
N ALA A 73 4.19 -20.43 -9.84
CA ALA A 73 4.76 -21.57 -10.58
C ALA A 73 3.66 -22.52 -11.11
N ASP A 74 2.60 -22.74 -10.34
CA ASP A 74 1.48 -23.58 -10.77
C ASP A 74 0.72 -22.93 -11.94
N ILE A 75 0.47 -21.63 -11.88
CA ILE A 75 -0.18 -20.91 -12.99
C ILE A 75 0.68 -20.95 -14.25
N THR A 76 1.97 -20.66 -14.16
CA THR A 76 2.85 -20.67 -15.34
C THR A 76 2.97 -22.06 -15.95
N LYS A 77 3.00 -23.10 -15.11
CA LYS A 77 2.94 -24.50 -15.55
C LYS A 77 1.64 -24.85 -16.27
N LEU A 78 0.47 -24.42 -15.75
CA LEU A 78 -0.82 -24.61 -16.40
C LEU A 78 -0.92 -23.87 -17.74
N MET A 79 -0.19 -22.77 -17.90
CA MET A 79 -0.04 -22.07 -19.19
C MET A 79 0.91 -22.78 -20.16
N GLY A 80 1.55 -23.89 -19.76
CA GLY A 80 2.54 -24.62 -20.56
C GLY A 80 3.90 -23.94 -20.62
N ILE A 81 4.23 -23.08 -19.66
CA ILE A 81 5.48 -22.31 -19.61
C ILE A 81 6.38 -22.90 -18.53
N GLU A 82 7.57 -23.37 -18.92
CA GLU A 82 8.62 -23.72 -17.96
C GLU A 82 9.27 -22.44 -17.44
N THR A 83 9.13 -22.18 -16.14
CA THR A 83 9.65 -20.98 -15.48
C THR A 83 10.45 -21.34 -14.23
N SER A 84 11.62 -20.71 -14.07
CA SER A 84 12.33 -20.60 -12.81
C SER A 84 11.99 -19.25 -12.18
N ILE A 85 11.74 -19.21 -10.87
CA ILE A 85 11.34 -17.99 -10.15
C ILE A 85 12.36 -17.71 -9.06
N ASN A 86 13.02 -16.57 -9.14
CA ASN A 86 13.87 -16.04 -8.09
C ASN A 86 13.07 -15.04 -7.23
N VAL A 87 13.08 -15.23 -5.92
CA VAL A 87 12.31 -14.41 -4.98
C VAL A 87 13.26 -13.57 -4.13
N MET A 88 13.09 -12.25 -4.20
CA MET A 88 13.90 -11.30 -3.44
C MET A 88 12.98 -10.47 -2.54
N PRO A 89 12.82 -10.87 -1.26
CA PRO A 89 12.00 -10.13 -0.31
C PRO A 89 12.74 -8.89 0.20
N GLU A 90 12.05 -7.75 0.23
CA GLU A 90 12.45 -6.52 0.91
C GLU A 90 11.44 -6.13 2.00
N ARG A 91 11.71 -5.04 2.72
CA ARG A 91 10.91 -4.62 3.89
C ARG A 91 9.43 -4.36 3.61
N TYR A 92 9.10 -3.84 2.43
CA TYR A 92 7.71 -3.49 2.04
C TYR A 92 7.36 -3.92 0.62
N MET A 93 8.26 -4.64 -0.04
CA MET A 93 8.13 -5.05 -1.43
C MET A 93 8.78 -6.40 -1.64
N VAL A 94 8.23 -7.20 -2.53
CA VAL A 94 8.80 -8.50 -2.91
C VAL A 94 8.92 -8.53 -4.42
N TYR A 95 10.13 -8.86 -4.87
CA TYR A 95 10.41 -9.04 -6.28
C TYR A 95 10.38 -10.53 -6.62
N TYR A 96 9.65 -10.85 -7.69
CA TYR A 96 9.66 -12.16 -8.32
C TYR A 96 10.23 -12.00 -9.72
N ASP A 97 11.43 -12.50 -9.93
CA ASP A 97 12.08 -12.50 -11.24
C ASP A 97 11.92 -13.87 -11.91
N PHE A 98 11.32 -13.86 -13.09
CA PHE A 98 11.02 -15.07 -13.84
C PHE A 98 12.06 -15.25 -14.94
N ASP A 99 12.72 -16.40 -14.90
CA ASP A 99 13.58 -16.88 -15.97
C ASP A 99 12.87 -17.99 -16.74
N THR A 100 12.78 -17.84 -18.06
CA THR A 100 12.08 -18.77 -18.94
C THR A 100 12.62 -18.68 -20.36
N LYS A 101 12.64 -19.81 -21.07
CA LYS A 101 12.98 -19.85 -22.51
C LYS A 101 11.92 -19.16 -23.38
N THR A 102 10.71 -19.03 -22.87
CA THR A 102 9.54 -18.51 -23.59
C THR A 102 9.00 -17.21 -22.98
N GLU A 103 9.89 -16.22 -22.78
CA GLU A 103 9.57 -14.92 -22.17
C GLU A 103 8.35 -14.24 -22.80
N GLY A 104 8.23 -14.30 -24.13
CA GLY A 104 7.17 -13.62 -24.88
C GLY A 104 5.76 -14.08 -24.50
N LEU A 105 5.58 -15.36 -24.16
CA LEU A 105 4.28 -15.91 -23.78
C LEU A 105 3.86 -15.43 -22.37
N LEU A 106 4.82 -15.37 -21.44
CA LEU A 106 4.61 -14.89 -20.07
C LEU A 106 4.37 -13.38 -20.01
N ILE A 107 5.08 -12.61 -20.84
CA ILE A 107 4.87 -11.17 -21.00
C ILE A 107 3.49 -10.89 -21.61
N GLY A 108 3.15 -11.63 -22.68
CA GLY A 108 1.94 -11.43 -23.46
C GLY A 108 1.94 -10.13 -24.27
N LYS A 109 0.84 -9.87 -25.00
CA LYS A 109 0.73 -8.69 -25.88
C LYS A 109 0.83 -7.40 -25.06
N HIS A 110 1.89 -6.62 -25.29
CA HIS A 110 2.19 -5.37 -24.56
C HIS A 110 2.22 -5.55 -23.03
N GLY A 111 2.68 -6.70 -22.54
CA GLY A 111 2.82 -6.93 -21.09
C GLY A 111 1.49 -7.17 -20.38
N ARG A 112 0.39 -7.42 -21.10
CA ARG A 112 -0.93 -7.64 -20.49
C ARG A 112 -0.94 -8.86 -19.56
N THR A 113 -0.26 -9.95 -19.94
CA THR A 113 -0.23 -11.19 -19.16
C THR A 113 0.54 -10.99 -17.87
N ILE A 114 1.79 -10.53 -17.93
CA ILE A 114 2.60 -10.27 -16.73
C ILE A 114 1.94 -9.24 -15.79
N ASN A 115 1.30 -8.20 -16.33
CA ASN A 115 0.58 -7.23 -15.51
C ASN A 115 -0.66 -7.84 -14.83
N SER A 116 -1.37 -8.73 -15.52
CA SER A 116 -2.52 -9.43 -14.93
C SER A 116 -2.07 -10.39 -13.84
N LEU A 117 -1.00 -11.16 -14.07
CA LEU A 117 -0.39 -12.02 -13.07
C LEU A 117 0.07 -11.23 -11.84
N GLN A 118 0.64 -10.04 -12.03
CA GLN A 118 1.04 -9.18 -10.91
C GLN A 118 -0.17 -8.73 -10.07
N ILE A 119 -1.29 -8.39 -10.70
CA ILE A 119 -2.52 -8.03 -9.99
C ILE A 119 -3.04 -9.22 -9.17
N LEU A 120 -3.04 -10.42 -9.76
CA LEU A 120 -3.44 -11.64 -9.06
C LEU A 120 -2.51 -11.96 -7.89
N ALA A 121 -1.20 -11.79 -8.07
CA ALA A 121 -0.20 -11.99 -7.03
C ALA A 121 -0.39 -10.99 -5.87
N GLN A 122 -0.67 -9.73 -6.20
CA GLN A 122 -0.97 -8.70 -5.20
C GLN A 122 -2.24 -9.04 -4.41
N ASP A 123 -3.33 -9.41 -5.08
CA ASP A 123 -4.59 -9.80 -4.43
C ASP A 123 -4.42 -11.06 -3.54
N TYR A 124 -3.61 -12.02 -3.98
CA TYR A 124 -3.29 -13.21 -3.20
C TYR A 124 -2.60 -12.88 -1.87
N LEU A 125 -1.61 -11.98 -1.90
CA LEU A 125 -0.92 -11.54 -0.68
C LEU A 125 -1.79 -10.63 0.20
N ASP A 126 -2.55 -9.72 -0.40
CA ASP A 126 -3.44 -8.81 0.35
C ASP A 126 -4.51 -9.59 1.15
N LYS A 127 -4.94 -10.75 0.66
CA LYS A 127 -5.88 -11.65 1.36
C LYS A 127 -5.26 -12.42 2.52
N ARG A 128 -3.95 -12.72 2.45
CA ARG A 128 -3.25 -13.54 3.47
C ARG A 128 -2.53 -12.71 4.51
N LEU A 129 -2.10 -11.49 4.16
CA LEU A 129 -1.31 -10.63 5.02
C LEU A 129 -2.08 -9.37 5.39
N HIS A 130 -2.22 -9.11 6.68
CA HIS A 130 -2.72 -7.81 7.18
C HIS A 130 -1.67 -6.68 7.12
N ARG A 131 -0.57 -6.89 6.39
CA ARG A 131 0.51 -5.92 6.21
C ARG A 131 0.54 -5.47 4.75
N ARG A 132 0.66 -4.17 4.53
CA ARG A 132 0.86 -3.61 3.18
C ARG A 132 2.21 -4.05 2.64
N MET A 133 2.20 -5.02 1.74
CA MET A 133 3.36 -5.46 0.97
C MET A 133 3.04 -5.31 -0.51
N ARG A 134 4.01 -4.82 -1.28
CA ARG A 134 3.85 -4.65 -2.73
C ARG A 134 4.52 -5.81 -3.46
N VAL A 135 3.86 -6.32 -4.49
CA VAL A 135 4.41 -7.35 -5.35
C VAL A 135 4.86 -6.76 -6.67
N MET A 136 6.07 -7.08 -7.09
CA MET A 136 6.59 -6.71 -8.40
C MET A 136 7.07 -7.95 -9.14
N LEU A 137 6.49 -8.19 -10.31
CA LEU A 137 6.92 -9.26 -11.19
C LEU A 137 7.82 -8.68 -12.28
N ASN A 138 8.97 -9.31 -12.51
CA ASN A 138 9.87 -9.00 -13.61
C ASN A 138 10.10 -10.25 -14.48
N VAL A 139 10.28 -10.03 -15.77
CA VAL A 139 10.63 -11.08 -16.74
C VAL A 139 11.68 -10.45 -17.64
N ALA A 140 12.93 -10.90 -17.52
CA ALA A 140 14.03 -10.50 -18.40
C ALA A 140 14.13 -8.98 -18.66
N ASN A 141 13.95 -8.14 -17.64
CA ASN A 141 13.99 -6.67 -17.76
C ASN A 141 13.05 -6.12 -18.86
N TYR A 142 11.86 -6.71 -18.97
CA TYR A 142 10.87 -6.32 -19.96
C TYR A 142 10.44 -4.86 -19.81
N ARG A 143 10.32 -4.37 -18.56
CA ARG A 143 9.78 -3.03 -18.28
C ARG A 143 10.68 -1.93 -18.85
N GLU A 144 11.99 -2.04 -18.64
CA GLU A 144 13.01 -1.13 -19.15
C GLU A 144 13.03 -1.16 -20.68
N ARG A 145 13.14 -2.36 -21.27
CA ARG A 145 13.12 -2.56 -22.73
C ARG A 145 11.84 -1.99 -23.37
N ARG A 146 10.71 -2.12 -22.68
CA ARG A 146 9.41 -1.62 -23.14
C ARG A 146 9.34 -0.10 -23.12
N GLU A 147 9.83 0.54 -22.07
CA GLU A 147 9.86 2.00 -21.96
C GLU A 147 10.71 2.65 -23.07
N GLU A 148 11.89 2.09 -23.35
CA GLU A 148 12.73 2.54 -24.46
C GLU A 148 12.02 2.39 -25.81
N THR A 149 11.34 1.26 -26.02
CA THR A 149 10.57 1.01 -27.25
C THR A 149 9.43 2.01 -27.42
N LEU A 150 8.69 2.31 -26.34
CA LEU A 150 7.61 3.29 -26.34
C LEU A 150 8.15 4.70 -26.61
N THR A 151 9.29 5.06 -26.02
CA THR A 151 9.95 6.35 -26.26
C THR A 151 10.35 6.51 -27.73
N ARG A 152 10.92 5.47 -28.33
CA ARG A 152 11.29 5.47 -29.75
C ARG A 152 10.06 5.56 -30.66
N LEU A 153 9.01 4.81 -30.35
CA LEU A 153 7.73 4.87 -31.06
C LEU A 153 7.12 6.27 -31.00
N ALA A 154 7.09 6.88 -29.81
CA ALA A 154 6.57 8.22 -29.58
C ALA A 154 7.30 9.26 -30.45
N LYS A 155 8.64 9.23 -30.47
CA LYS A 155 9.47 10.12 -31.28
C LYS A 155 9.26 9.91 -32.79
N LYS A 156 9.04 8.67 -33.22
CA LYS A 156 8.74 8.36 -34.63
C LYS A 156 7.38 8.96 -35.02
N VAL A 157 6.33 8.65 -34.27
CA VAL A 157 4.98 9.11 -34.59
C VAL A 157 4.85 10.63 -34.45
N ALA A 158 5.57 11.26 -33.52
CA ALA A 158 5.64 12.72 -33.44
C ALA A 158 6.23 13.35 -34.71
N ARG A 159 7.30 12.77 -35.27
CA ARG A 159 7.86 13.23 -36.55
C ARG A 159 6.86 13.05 -37.69
N ASP A 160 6.19 11.90 -37.74
CA ASP A 160 5.20 11.61 -38.78
C ASP A 160 3.99 12.56 -38.69
N ALA A 161 3.52 12.86 -37.47
CA ALA A 161 2.43 13.82 -37.23
C ALA A 161 2.80 15.24 -37.66
N VAL A 162 4.03 15.68 -37.39
CA VAL A 162 4.53 16.99 -37.85
C VAL A 162 4.69 17.04 -39.38
N ALA A 163 5.23 15.97 -39.97
CA ALA A 163 5.44 15.90 -41.42
C ALA A 163 4.13 15.88 -42.21
N LYS A 164 3.11 15.16 -41.72
CA LYS A 164 1.78 15.10 -42.35
C LYS A 164 0.89 16.28 -42.00
N GLY A 165 1.17 16.97 -40.88
CA GLY A 165 0.29 18.03 -40.37
C GLY A 165 -1.05 17.52 -39.82
N GLU A 166 -1.15 16.21 -39.56
CA GLU A 166 -2.38 15.54 -39.12
C GLU A 166 -2.18 14.83 -37.77
N PRO A 167 -3.20 14.79 -36.89
CA PRO A 167 -3.14 14.01 -35.67
C PRO A 167 -2.94 12.52 -35.96
N GLN A 168 -2.08 11.86 -35.20
CA GLN A 168 -1.84 10.42 -35.28
C GLN A 168 -2.26 9.75 -33.97
N ALA A 169 -3.14 8.75 -34.07
CA ALA A 169 -3.56 7.94 -32.94
C ALA A 169 -2.70 6.68 -32.80
N LEU A 170 -2.27 6.37 -31.58
CA LEU A 170 -1.60 5.12 -31.27
C LEU A 170 -2.59 4.04 -30.86
N GLU A 171 -2.10 2.81 -30.73
CA GLU A 171 -2.89 1.68 -30.25
C GLU A 171 -3.36 1.88 -28.80
N ALA A 172 -4.45 1.20 -28.43
CA ALA A 172 -4.96 1.21 -27.07
C ALA A 172 -3.99 0.49 -26.11
N MET A 173 -3.58 1.20 -25.06
CA MET A 173 -2.55 0.74 -24.13
C MET A 173 -2.89 1.12 -22.68
N PRO A 174 -2.34 0.40 -21.68
CA PRO A 174 -2.57 0.70 -20.28
C PRO A 174 -2.11 2.10 -19.86
N SER A 175 -2.63 2.58 -18.73
CA SER A 175 -2.35 3.93 -18.21
C SER A 175 -0.85 4.24 -18.09
N PHE A 176 -0.04 3.28 -17.63
CA PHE A 176 1.40 3.48 -17.47
C PHE A 176 2.12 3.71 -18.80
N GLU A 177 1.75 2.99 -19.86
CA GLU A 177 2.35 3.16 -21.20
C GLU A 177 1.97 4.53 -21.78
N ARG A 178 0.71 4.95 -21.63
CA ARG A 178 0.26 6.28 -22.06
C ARG A 178 1.04 7.38 -21.36
N LYS A 179 1.29 7.22 -20.06
CA LYS A 179 2.10 8.17 -19.27
C LYS A 179 3.53 8.23 -19.78
N ALA A 180 4.16 7.08 -20.07
CA ALA A 180 5.53 7.06 -20.62
C ALA A 180 5.63 7.82 -21.95
N ILE A 181 4.67 7.63 -22.86
CA ILE A 181 4.62 8.35 -24.15
C ILE A 181 4.40 9.85 -23.93
N HIS A 182 3.47 10.24 -23.05
CA HIS A 182 3.23 11.64 -22.73
C HIS A 182 4.50 12.29 -22.17
N SER A 183 5.15 11.67 -21.18
CA SER A 183 6.41 12.14 -20.60
C SER A 183 7.53 12.26 -21.63
N ALA A 184 7.63 11.32 -22.57
CA ALA A 184 8.64 11.35 -23.63
C ALA A 184 8.46 12.54 -24.60
N LEU A 185 7.24 13.05 -24.76
CA LEU A 185 6.90 14.12 -25.70
C LEU A 185 6.55 15.46 -25.04
N VAL A 186 6.46 15.52 -23.71
CA VAL A 186 6.04 16.74 -22.98
C VAL A 186 6.92 17.96 -23.28
N ASN A 187 8.22 17.73 -23.50
CA ASN A 187 9.20 18.78 -23.80
C ASN A 187 9.27 19.14 -25.30
N ASN A 188 8.50 18.47 -26.16
CA ASN A 188 8.54 18.71 -27.60
C ASN A 188 7.61 19.87 -27.98
N LYS A 189 8.18 20.98 -28.45
CA LYS A 189 7.44 22.20 -28.82
C LYS A 189 6.55 22.04 -30.07
N TYR A 190 6.75 20.99 -30.86
CA TYR A 190 6.07 20.80 -32.15
C TYR A 190 4.82 19.92 -32.07
N VAL A 191 4.60 19.22 -30.96
CA VAL A 191 3.46 18.30 -30.80
C VAL A 191 2.78 18.48 -29.45
N LYS A 192 1.49 18.20 -29.39
CA LYS A 192 0.70 18.02 -28.17
C LYS A 192 0.24 16.59 -28.08
N THR A 193 0.09 16.09 -26.86
CA THR A 193 -0.39 14.72 -26.62
C THR A 193 -1.54 14.74 -25.65
N TYR A 194 -2.57 13.95 -25.93
CA TYR A 194 -3.71 13.76 -25.04
C TYR A 194 -4.27 12.35 -25.19
N SER A 195 -4.90 11.85 -24.13
CA SER A 195 -5.50 10.52 -24.17
C SER A 195 -6.99 10.60 -24.50
N LYS A 196 -7.45 9.74 -25.41
CA LYS A 196 -8.84 9.67 -25.89
C LYS A 196 -9.40 8.25 -25.73
N GLY A 197 -10.71 8.16 -25.46
CA GLY A 197 -11.43 6.90 -25.25
C GLY A 197 -11.60 6.52 -23.77
N ARG A 198 -12.23 5.37 -23.50
CA ARG A 198 -12.41 4.78 -22.17
C ARG A 198 -11.61 3.48 -22.06
N ASP A 199 -11.04 3.21 -20.89
CA ASP A 199 -10.34 1.96 -20.65
C ASP A 199 -11.31 0.77 -20.87
N PRO A 200 -10.88 -0.33 -21.52
CA PRO A 200 -9.51 -0.68 -21.95
C PRO A 200 -9.11 -0.15 -23.35
N HIS A 201 -10.01 0.48 -24.09
CA HIS A 201 -9.80 0.96 -25.47
C HIS A 201 -9.19 2.37 -25.55
N ARG A 202 -8.78 2.92 -24.41
CA ARG A 202 -8.23 4.26 -24.31
C ARG A 202 -6.80 4.29 -24.84
N HIS A 203 -6.55 5.26 -25.72
CA HIS A 203 -5.30 5.42 -26.47
C HIS A 203 -4.76 6.85 -26.30
N ILE A 204 -3.59 7.11 -26.87
CA ILE A 204 -2.96 8.43 -26.91
C ILE A 204 -2.95 8.95 -28.34
N VAL A 205 -3.29 10.23 -28.49
CA VAL A 205 -3.28 10.96 -29.76
C VAL A 205 -2.16 11.98 -29.70
N ILE A 206 -1.35 12.02 -30.75
CA ILE A 206 -0.25 12.96 -30.94
C ILE A 206 -0.68 13.92 -32.05
N GLU A 207 -0.84 15.20 -31.70
CA GLU A 207 -1.31 16.24 -32.60
C GLU A 207 -0.20 17.27 -32.85
N PRO A 208 0.07 17.65 -34.11
CA PRO A 208 1.05 18.70 -34.40
C PRO A 208 0.53 20.08 -33.95
N VAL A 209 1.42 20.89 -33.38
CA VAL A 209 1.10 22.26 -32.99
C VAL A 209 1.09 23.13 -34.24
N LYS A 210 -0.09 23.58 -34.68
CA LYS A 210 -0.21 24.61 -35.72
C LYS A 210 0.42 25.91 -35.20
N LYS A 211 1.45 26.41 -35.89
CA LYS A 211 1.92 27.79 -35.70
C LYS A 211 0.79 28.72 -36.14
N ARG A 212 0.31 29.53 -35.20
CA ARG A 212 -0.56 30.69 -35.49
C ARG A 212 0.27 31.81 -36.08
#